data_AF-A0A1Q8UN89-F1
#
_entry.id   AF-A0A1Q8UN89-F1
#
_cell.length_a   1.000
_cell.length_b   1.000
_cell.length_c   1.000
_cell.angle_alpha   90.00
_cell.angle_beta   90.00
_cell.angle_gamma   90.00
#
_symmetry.space_group_name_H-M   'P 1'
#
loop_
_entity.id
_entity.type
_entity.pdbx_description
1 polymer ?
#
loop_
_entity_poly.entity_id
_entity_poly.type
_entity_poly.pdbx_seq_one_letter_code
_entity_poly.pdbx_strand_id
1 'polypeptide(L)'
;MPKTLFGKLTLFWIGLFLLITGLFFYYKYTNQAFTAADLFFRVSPPLAAIGFLLSAAGLYEERGKNKLIPLVVLSISFVMLCQAGYHFIHMHTPPPRP
;
A
#
# COMPACT_ATOMS: atom_id res chain seq x y z
N MET A 1 3.78 -6.53 -20.66
CA MET A 1 4.73 -5.71 -19.90
C MET A 1 4.37 -4.24 -20.07
N PRO A 2 4.37 -3.43 -19.00
CA PRO A 2 4.09 -2.00 -19.08
C PRO A 2 5.09 -1.30 -20.02
N LYS A 3 4.59 -0.39 -20.84
CA LYS A 3 5.41 0.28 -21.89
C LYS A 3 5.89 1.65 -21.43
N THR A 4 5.19 2.27 -20.50
CA THR A 4 5.47 3.62 -19.98
C THR A 4 6.41 3.57 -18.77
N LEU A 5 7.11 4.67 -18.50
CA LEU A 5 7.95 4.83 -17.31
C LEU A 5 7.12 4.63 -16.03
N PHE A 6 5.93 5.23 -15.99
CA PHE A 6 5.01 5.11 -14.87
C PHE A 6 4.50 3.69 -14.69
N GLY A 7 4.22 2.97 -15.77
CA GLY A 7 3.86 1.55 -15.74
C GLY A 7 4.98 0.66 -15.17
N LYS A 8 6.24 0.95 -15.50
CA LYS A 8 7.40 0.24 -14.93
C LYS A 8 7.59 0.57 -13.45
N LEU A 9 7.42 1.84 -13.07
CA LEU A 9 7.44 2.28 -11.67
C LEU A 9 6.32 1.63 -10.85
N THR A 10 5.11 1.48 -11.41
CA THR A 10 4.02 0.75 -10.73
C THR A 10 4.37 -0.73 -10.53
N LEU A 11 5.01 -1.36 -11.52
CA LEU A 11 5.46 -2.74 -11.41
C LEU A 11 6.55 -2.91 -10.33
N PHE A 12 7.52 -2.00 -10.29
CA PHE A 12 8.51 -1.93 -9.22
C PHE A 12 7.84 -1.76 -7.86
N TRP A 13 6.82 -0.91 -7.78
CA TRP A 13 6.06 -0.70 -6.55
C TRP A 13 5.34 -1.96 -6.07
N ILE A 14 4.76 -2.75 -6.98
CA ILE A 14 4.16 -4.05 -6.62
C ILE A 14 5.20 -4.95 -5.97
N GLY A 15 6.41 -5.02 -6.54
CA GLY A 15 7.50 -5.83 -5.99
C GLY A 15 7.87 -5.41 -4.57
N LEU A 16 7.98 -4.10 -4.33
CA LEU A 16 8.30 -3.58 -3.00
C LEU A 16 7.14 -3.79 -2.00
N PHE A 17 5.90 -3.75 -2.48
CA PHE A 17 4.71 -4.07 -1.67
C PHE A 17 4.69 -5.54 -1.24
N LEU A 18 5.00 -6.45 -2.16
CA LEU A 18 5.13 -7.89 -1.87
C LEU A 18 6.27 -8.16 -0.89
N LEU A 19 7.39 -7.45 -1.01
CA LEU A 19 8.52 -7.56 -0.09
C LEU A 19 8.13 -7.17 1.34
N ILE A 20 7.46 -6.03 1.52
CA ILE A 20 7.00 -5.57 2.85
C ILE A 20 5.94 -6.50 3.43
N THR A 21 5.03 -7.00 2.58
CA THR A 21 4.04 -8.00 3.00
C THR A 21 4.70 -9.30 3.44
N GLY A 22 5.72 -9.76 2.70
CA GLY A 22 6.52 -10.93 3.06
C GLY A 22 7.26 -10.74 4.39
N LEU A 23 7.87 -9.57 4.60
CA LEU A 23 8.51 -9.21 5.88
C LEU A 23 7.50 -9.23 7.04
N PHE A 24 6.30 -8.70 6.83
CA PHE A 24 5.24 -8.74 7.83
C PHE A 24 4.89 -10.19 8.24
N PHE A 25 4.68 -11.08 7.26
CA PHE A 25 4.41 -12.50 7.56
C PHE A 25 5.60 -13.19 8.21
N TYR A 26 6.82 -12.88 7.80
CA TYR A 26 8.04 -13.41 8.41
C TYR A 26 8.13 -13.03 9.89
N TYR A 27 7.99 -11.74 10.23
CA TYR A 27 8.02 -11.28 11.62
C TYR A 27 6.84 -11.80 12.45
N LYS A 28 5.67 -11.99 11.84
CA LYS A 28 4.53 -12.65 12.49
C LYS A 28 4.85 -14.11 12.82
N TYR A 29 5.51 -14.84 11.93
CA TYR A 29 5.87 -16.25 12.12
C TYR A 29 6.98 -16.45 13.15
N THR A 30 7.86 -15.47 13.34
CA THR A 30 8.92 -15.48 14.36
C THR A 30 8.47 -14.96 15.74
N ASN A 31 7.15 -14.88 15.99
CA ASN A 31 6.54 -14.36 17.22
C ASN A 31 6.90 -12.90 17.56
N GLN A 32 7.40 -12.11 16.60
CA GLN A 32 7.67 -10.68 16.74
C GLN A 32 6.47 -9.86 16.26
N ALA A 33 5.27 -10.18 16.77
CA ALA A 33 4.01 -9.59 16.32
C ALA A 33 3.95 -8.07 16.50
N PHE A 34 4.56 -7.53 17.56
CA PHE A 34 4.63 -6.09 17.81
C PHE A 34 5.51 -5.38 16.78
N THR A 35 6.70 -5.94 16.50
CA THR A 35 7.62 -5.42 15.46
C THR A 35 6.98 -5.49 14.08
N ALA A 36 6.26 -6.56 13.76
CA ALA A 36 5.54 -6.71 12.49
C ALA A 36 4.47 -5.63 12.32
N ALA A 37 3.67 -5.39 13.37
CA ALA A 37 2.62 -4.37 13.35
C ALA A 37 3.20 -2.95 13.27
N ASP A 38 4.21 -2.62 14.08
CA ASP A 38 4.85 -1.29 14.06
C ASP A 38 5.48 -0.98 12.69
N LEU A 39 6.21 -1.95 12.12
CA LEU A 39 6.79 -1.82 10.78
C LEU A 39 5.69 -1.60 9.72
N PHE A 40 4.61 -2.37 9.79
CA PHE A 40 3.51 -2.27 8.85
C PHE A 40 2.78 -0.92 8.98
N PHE A 41 2.45 -0.46 10.19
CA PHE A 41 1.74 0.81 10.37
C PHE A 41 2.60 2.05 10.10
N ARG A 42 3.92 1.98 10.30
CA ARG A 42 4.82 3.09 9.94
C ARG A 42 5.13 3.17 8.45
N VAL A 43 5.34 2.02 7.82
CA VAL A 43 5.81 1.96 6.43
C VAL A 43 4.64 1.95 5.46
N SER A 44 3.54 1.25 5.75
CA SER A 44 2.43 1.08 4.79
C SER A 44 1.73 2.38 4.38
N PRO A 45 1.46 3.38 5.26
CA PRO A 45 0.75 4.59 4.83
C PRO A 45 1.52 5.45 3.82
N PRO A 46 2.80 5.82 4.04
CA PRO A 46 3.56 6.57 3.04
C PRO A 46 3.79 5.74 1.77
N LEU A 47 3.98 4.42 1.89
CA LEU A 47 4.09 3.54 0.72
C LEU A 47 2.82 3.53 -0.11
N ALA A 48 1.67 3.42 0.55
CA ALA A 48 0.37 3.42 -0.08
C ALA A 48 0.06 4.78 -0.73
N ALA A 49 0.47 5.90 -0.13
CA ALA A 49 0.34 7.22 -0.74
C ALA A 49 1.15 7.36 -2.03
N ILE A 50 2.43 6.96 -2.02
CA ILE A 50 3.29 7.02 -3.21
C ILE A 50 2.79 6.04 -4.28
N GLY A 51 2.40 4.83 -3.87
CA GLY A 51 1.76 3.83 -4.72
C GLY A 51 0.52 4.38 -5.40
N PHE A 52 -0.37 5.04 -4.65
CA PHE A 52 -1.59 5.66 -5.16
C PHE A 52 -1.29 6.72 -6.23
N LEU A 53 -0.36 7.64 -5.97
CA LEU A 53 0.02 8.71 -6.90
C LEU A 53 0.63 8.16 -8.19
N LEU A 54 1.58 7.23 -8.07
CA LEU A 54 2.21 6.61 -9.25
C LEU A 54 1.22 5.77 -10.05
N SER A 55 0.27 5.13 -9.38
CA SER A 55 -0.77 4.36 -10.05
C SER A 55 -1.81 5.21 -10.75
N ALA A 56 -2.19 6.34 -10.16
CA ALA A 56 -3.07 7.32 -10.78
C ALA A 56 -2.43 7.89 -12.06
N ALA A 57 -1.14 8.24 -11.99
CA ALA A 57 -0.37 8.68 -13.16
C ALA A 57 -0.25 7.57 -14.22
N GLY A 58 0.04 6.33 -13.81
CA GLY A 58 0.11 5.19 -14.72
C GLY A 58 -1.22 4.84 -15.41
N LEU A 59 -2.35 5.05 -14.74
CA LEU A 59 -3.70 4.89 -15.30
C LEU A 59 -4.03 5.92 -16.39
N TYR A 60 -3.45 7.12 -16.28
CA TYR A 60 -3.60 8.18 -17.27
C TYR A 60 -2.75 7.90 -18.53
N GLU A 61 -1.53 7.36 -18.36
CA GLU A 61 -0.61 7.11 -19.47
C GLU A 61 -0.84 5.76 -20.19
N GLU A 62 -1.10 4.67 -19.47
CA GLU A 62 -1.26 3.35 -20.09
C GLU A 62 -2.62 3.22 -20.81
N ARG A 63 -2.66 2.46 -21.92
CA ARG A 63 -3.89 2.21 -22.69
C ARG A 63 -4.24 0.73 -22.77
N GLY A 64 -5.54 0.43 -22.85
CA GLY A 64 -6.06 -0.92 -22.99
C GLY A 64 -5.72 -1.82 -21.80
N LYS A 65 -5.34 -3.07 -22.08
CA LYS A 65 -5.06 -4.11 -21.05
C LYS A 65 -3.90 -3.75 -20.10
N ASN A 66 -3.03 -2.82 -20.48
CA ASN A 66 -1.93 -2.39 -19.61
C ASN A 66 -2.39 -1.53 -18.42
N LYS A 67 -3.61 -0.99 -18.44
CA LYS A 67 -4.19 -0.27 -17.29
C LYS A 67 -4.47 -1.18 -16.09
N LEU A 68 -4.51 -2.50 -16.28
CA LEU A 68 -4.84 -3.45 -15.21
C LEU A 68 -3.84 -3.36 -14.05
N ILE A 69 -2.54 -3.21 -14.36
CA ILE A 69 -1.47 -3.13 -13.36
C ILE A 69 -1.63 -1.89 -12.48
N PRO A 70 -1.69 -0.66 -13.03
CA PRO A 70 -1.94 0.53 -12.22
C PRO A 70 -3.34 0.51 -11.58
N LEU A 71 -4.36 -0.09 -12.18
CA LEU A 71 -5.67 -0.21 -11.51
C LEU A 71 -5.61 -1.06 -10.24
N VAL A 72 -4.91 -2.19 -10.28
CA VAL A 72 -4.75 -3.08 -9.12
C VAL A 72 -3.96 -2.38 -8.02
N VAL A 73 -2.84 -1.74 -8.36
CA VAL A 73 -2.01 -1.02 -7.37
C VAL A 73 -2.78 0.15 -6.77
N LEU A 74 -3.54 0.89 -7.58
CA LEU A 74 -4.37 2.00 -7.10
C LEU A 74 -5.39 1.50 -6.06
N SER A 75 -6.05 0.38 -6.35
CA SER A 75 -7.06 -0.23 -5.48
C SER A 75 -6.46 -0.69 -4.14
N ILE A 76 -5.32 -1.38 -4.19
CA ILE A 76 -4.61 -1.85 -2.98
C ILE A 76 -4.13 -0.65 -2.14
N SER A 77 -3.53 0.34 -2.78
CA SER A 77 -3.07 1.57 -2.14
C SER A 77 -4.22 2.34 -1.49
N PHE A 78 -5.37 2.43 -2.16
CA PHE A 78 -6.56 3.09 -1.60
C PHE A 78 -7.07 2.39 -0.33
N VAL A 79 -7.21 1.06 -0.36
CA VAL A 79 -7.65 0.29 0.82
C VAL A 79 -6.69 0.48 1.99
N MET A 80 -5.38 0.45 1.74
CA MET A 80 -4.38 0.68 2.79
C MET A 80 -4.43 2.09 3.37
N LEU A 81 -4.64 3.12 2.54
CA LEU A 81 -4.83 4.49 3.03
C LEU A 81 -6.08 4.62 3.88
N CYS A 82 -7.19 4.00 3.49
CA CYS A 82 -8.41 3.96 4.30
C CYS A 82 -8.18 3.27 5.64
N GLN A 83 -7.46 2.14 5.65
CA GLN A 83 -7.16 1.40 6.88
C GLN A 83 -6.23 2.20 7.80
N ALA A 84 -5.22 2.87 7.25
CA ALA A 84 -4.34 3.76 8.00
C ALA A 84 -5.10 4.96 8.58
N GLY A 85 -5.98 5.58 7.79
CA GLY A 85 -6.85 6.67 8.24
C GLY A 85 -7.80 6.25 9.35
N TYR A 86 -8.45 5.08 9.22
CA TYR A 86 -9.29 4.51 10.27
C TYR A 86 -8.52 4.31 11.58
N HIS A 87 -7.32 3.72 11.48
CA HIS A 87 -6.47 3.48 12.64
C HIS A 87 -6.02 4.78 13.33
N PHE A 88 -5.65 5.79 12.53
CA PHE A 88 -5.31 7.12 13.04
C PHE A 88 -6.49 7.77 13.77
N ILE A 89 -7.69 7.78 13.15
CA ILE A 89 -8.89 8.32 13.78
C ILE A 89 -9.17 7.59 15.08
N HIS A 90 -9.19 6.25 15.08
CA HIS A 90 -9.46 5.45 16.27
C HIS A 90 -8.45 5.68 17.41
N MET A 91 -7.17 5.91 17.11
CA MET A 91 -6.16 6.23 18.13
C MET A 91 -6.33 7.64 18.73
N HIS A 92 -6.88 8.58 17.97
CA HIS A 92 -7.00 9.98 18.36
C HIS A 92 -8.42 10.39 18.79
N THR A 93 -9.43 9.56 18.55
CA THR A 93 -10.77 9.73 19.13
C THR A 93 -10.77 9.21 20.57
N PRO A 94 -11.16 10.04 21.55
CA PRO A 94 -11.36 9.55 22.91
C PRO A 94 -12.45 8.47 22.94
N PRO A 95 -12.33 7.46 23.82
CA PRO A 95 -13.32 6.39 23.91
C PRO A 95 -14.72 6.98 24.19
N PRO A 96 -15.79 6.41 23.60
CA PRO A 96 -17.15 6.87 23.87
C PRO A 96 -17.39 6.80 25.39
N ARG A 97 -17.86 7.90 25.97
CA ARG A 97 -18.20 7.94 27.39
C ARG A 97 -19.40 7.00 27.63
N PRO A 98 -19.36 6.17 28.69
CA PRO A 98 -20.45 5.27 29.04
C PRO A 98 -21.72 6.04 29.46
#